data_AF-A0A1V6HCD2-F1
#
_entry.id   AF-A0A1V6HCD2-F1
#
_cell.length_a   1.000
_cell.length_b   1.000
_cell.length_c   1.000
_cell.angle_alpha   90.00
_cell.angle_beta   90.00
_cell.angle_gamma   90.00
#
_symmetry.space_group_name_H-M   'P 1'
#
loop_
_entity.id
_entity.type
_entity.pdbx_description
1 polymer ?
#
loop_
_entity_poly.entity_id
_entity_poly.type
_entity_poly.pdbx_seq_one_letter_code
_entity_poly.pdbx_strand_id
1 'polypeptide(L)' 'MRVLLKSLAAGPGGCLAPGEHEVPAELGRALVAGGYAVALEVRKPDAPAEPAPVVETAEAPRRGERAEAMARKGRRGR' A
#
# COMPACT_ATOMS: atom_id res chain seq x y z
N MET A 1 16.41 -13.03 -3.91
CA MET A 1 15.26 -13.76 -3.34
C MET A 1 15.36 -13.63 -1.83
N ARG A 2 14.25 -13.29 -1.15
CA ARG A 2 14.26 -13.18 0.31
C ARG A 2 13.85 -14.52 0.94
N VAL A 3 14.59 -14.94 1.94
CA VAL A 3 14.31 -16.17 2.71
C VAL A 3 14.45 -15.88 4.20
N LEU A 4 13.64 -16.56 5.01
CA LEU A 4 13.78 -16.61 6.46
C LEU A 4 14.48 -17.91 6.83
N LEU A 5 15.71 -17.82 7.31
CA LEU A 5 16.49 -18.93 7.84
C LEU A 5 16.09 -19.21 9.29
N LYS A 6 15.70 -20.46 9.57
CA LYS A 6 15.25 -20.89 10.91
C LYS A 6 16.42 -21.22 11.84
N SER A 7 17.55 -21.60 11.25
CA SER A 7 18.78 -21.99 11.95
C SER A 7 20.00 -21.46 11.21
N LEU A 8 21.15 -21.53 11.86
CA LEU A 8 22.42 -21.17 11.25
C LEU A 8 22.70 -22.12 10.07
N ALA A 9 22.98 -21.57 8.90
CA ALA A 9 23.35 -22.32 7.71
C ALA A 9 24.80 -21.98 7.32
N ALA A 10 25.65 -23.00 7.20
CA ALA A 10 27.02 -22.87 6.71
C ALA A 10 27.12 -23.50 5.31
N GLY A 11 27.79 -22.82 4.39
CA GLY A 11 28.01 -23.30 3.03
C GLY A 11 29.32 -22.78 2.43
N PRO A 12 29.61 -23.12 1.17
CA PRO A 12 30.86 -22.75 0.50
C PRO A 12 31.12 -21.24 0.43
N GLY A 13 30.05 -20.43 0.50
CA GLY A 13 30.11 -18.97 0.51
C GLY A 13 30.17 -18.33 1.91
N GLY A 14 30.25 -19.12 2.98
CA GLY A 14 30.27 -18.64 4.37
C GLY A 14 29.06 -19.08 5.20
N CYS A 15 28.84 -18.39 6.33
CA CYS A 15 27.78 -18.71 7.28
C CYS A 15 26.68 -17.63 7.27
N LEU A 16 25.42 -18.06 7.17
CA LEU A 16 24.24 -17.23 7.38
C LEU A 16 23.67 -17.53 8.76
N ALA A 17 23.56 -16.50 9.59
CA ALA A 17 22.87 -16.58 10.87
C ALA A 17 21.36 -16.78 10.66
N PRO A 18 20.62 -17.28 11.67
CA PRO A 18 19.16 -17.29 11.62
C PRO A 18 18.62 -15.87 11.37
N GLY A 19 17.55 -15.76 10.59
CA GLY A 19 16.94 -14.47 10.24
C GLY A 19 16.63 -14.31 8.76
N GLU A 20 16.24 -13.10 8.36
CA GLU A 20 15.94 -12.79 6.97
C GLU A 20 17.21 -12.48 6.19
N HIS A 21 17.34 -13.10 5.01
CA HIS A 21 18.47 -12.87 4.13
C HIS A 21 18.00 -12.71 2.69
N GLU A 22 18.66 -11.81 1.98
CA GLU A 22 18.56 -11.73 0.54
C GLU A 22 19.68 -12.56 -0.09
N VAL A 23 19.27 -13.60 -0.82
CA VAL A 23 20.20 -14.57 -1.43
C VAL A 23 19.90 -14.74 -2.92
N PRO A 24 20.87 -15.24 -3.71
CA PRO A 24 20.63 -15.66 -5.08
C PRO A 24 19.48 -16.67 -5.18
N ALA A 25 18.71 -16.62 -6.27
CA ALA A 25 17.48 -17.41 -6.40
C ALA A 25 17.75 -18.93 -6.37
N GLU A 26 18.83 -19.41 -7.00
CA GLU A 26 19.20 -20.83 -6.95
C GLU A 26 19.53 -21.29 -5.52
N LEU A 27 20.35 -20.52 -4.80
CA LEU A 27 20.70 -20.83 -3.41
C LEU A 27 19.45 -20.81 -2.51
N GLY A 28 18.59 -19.79 -2.66
CA GLY A 28 17.34 -19.69 -1.92
C GLY A 28 16.42 -20.90 -2.15
N ARG A 29 16.28 -21.36 -3.41
CA ARG A 29 15.51 -22.56 -3.74
C ARG A 29 16.10 -23.81 -3.09
N ALA A 30 17.42 -23.97 -3.12
CA ALA A 30 18.09 -25.11 -2.49
C ALA A 30 17.89 -25.13 -0.96
N LEU A 31 18.00 -23.97 -0.30
CA LEU A 31 17.78 -23.84 1.15
C LEU A 31 16.34 -24.15 1.55
N VAL A 32 15.36 -23.73 0.74
CA VAL A 32 13.94 -24.02 0.97
C VAL A 32 13.64 -25.50 0.71
N ALA A 33 14.16 -26.08 -0.38
CA ALA A 33 13.98 -27.49 -0.69
C ALA A 33 14.61 -28.42 0.38
N GLY A 34 15.74 -28.01 0.96
CA GLY A 34 16.37 -28.70 2.08
C GLY A 34 15.70 -28.45 3.44
N GLY A 35 14.67 -27.60 3.52
CA GLY A 35 13.94 -27.31 4.75
C GLY A 35 14.65 -26.37 5.74
N TYR A 36 15.79 -25.79 5.35
CA TYR A 36 16.59 -24.88 6.19
C TYR A 36 15.99 -23.46 6.27
N ALA A 37 15.24 -23.07 5.24
CA ALA A 37 14.66 -21.74 5.13
C ALA A 37 13.22 -21.78 4.61
N VAL A 38 12.53 -20.66 4.78
CA VAL A 38 11.20 -20.40 4.19
C VAL A 38 11.32 -19.26 3.21
N ALA A 39 10.75 -19.42 2.01
CA ALA A 39 10.70 -18.33 1.03
C ALA A 39 9.79 -17.21 1.57
N LEU A 40 10.31 -15.99 1.61
CA LEU A 40 9.50 -14.81 1.88
C LEU A 40 9.04 -14.28 0.53
N GLU A 41 7.73 -14.31 0.27
CA GLU A 41 7.17 -13.68 -0.91
C GLU A 41 7.58 -12.21 -0.92
N VAL A 42 8.25 -11.79 -2.00
CA VAL A 42 8.51 -10.38 -2.24
C VAL A 42 7.15 -9.77 -2.49
N ARG A 43 6.55 -9.13 -1.47
CA ARG A 43 5.46 -8.18 -1.71
C ARG A 43 5.92 -7.28 -2.85
N LYS A 44 5.11 -7.19 -3.91
CA LYS A 44 5.33 -6.21 -4.98
C LYS A 44 5.69 -4.89 -4.29
N PRO A 45 6.74 -4.18 -4.73
CA PRO A 45 6.98 -2.84 -4.23
C PRO A 45 5.64 -2.10 -4.35
N ASP A 46 5.17 -1.54 -3.23
CA ASP A 46 3.99 -0.68 -3.22
C ASP A 46 4.13 0.27 -4.42
N ALA A 47 3.13 0.26 -5.29
CA ALA A 47 3.09 1.21 -6.40
C ALA A 47 3.36 2.60 -5.81
N PRO A 48 4.18 3.45 -6.45
CA PRO A 48 4.44 4.79 -5.93
C PRO A 48 3.10 5.43 -5.62
N ALA A 49 2.91 5.82 -4.36
CA ALA A 49 1.67 6.43 -3.90
C ALA A 49 1.33 7.56 -4.88
N GLU A 50 0.19 7.44 -5.55
CA GLU A 50 -0.31 8.51 -6.40
C GLU A 50 -0.26 9.81 -5.58
N PRO A 51 0.33 10.89 -6.09
CA PRO A 51 0.38 12.14 -5.35
C PRO A 51 -1.05 12.52 -4.97
N ALA A 52 -1.29 12.64 -3.67
CA ALA A 52 -2.58 13.05 -3.12
C ALA A 52 -3.07 14.28 -3.89
N PRO A 53 -4.35 14.35 -4.29
CA PRO A 53 -4.87 15.54 -4.93
C PRO A 53 -4.64 16.69 -3.96
N VAL A 54 -3.83 17.66 -4.38
CA VAL A 54 -3.70 18.93 -3.68
C VAL A 54 -5.09 19.52 -3.72
N VAL A 55 -5.81 19.46 -2.60
CA VAL A 55 -7.04 20.21 -2.41
C VAL A 55 -6.60 21.66 -2.41
N GLU A 56 -6.63 22.26 -3.59
CA GLU A 56 -6.67 23.71 -3.75
C GLU A 56 -7.88 24.15 -2.93
N THR A 57 -7.62 24.74 -1.77
CA THR A 57 -8.62 25.39 -0.93
C THR A 57 -9.23 26.52 -1.73
N ALA A 58 -10.19 26.18 -2.60
CA ALA A 58 -11.16 27.11 -3.12
C ALA A 58 -12.00 27.55 -1.93
N GLU A 59 -11.72 28.79 -1.53
CA GLU A 59 -12.47 29.61 -0.61
C GLU A 59 -13.99 29.31 -0.69
N ALA A 60 -14.58 29.01 0.47
CA ALA A 60 -15.98 28.67 0.61
C ALA A 60 -16.89 29.73 -0.06
N PRO A 61 -17.92 29.33 -0.85
CA PRO A 61 -18.96 30.27 -1.23
C PRO A 61 -19.73 30.67 0.03
N ARG A 62 -19.59 31.94 0.41
CA ARG A 62 -20.38 32.58 1.46
C ARG A 62 -21.87 32.36 1.17
N ARG A 63 -22.50 31.63 2.08
CA ARG A 63 -23.95 31.43 2.17
C ARG A 63 -24.62 32.79 2.37
N GLY A 64 -25.28 33.31 1.34
CA GLY A 64 -26.04 34.55 1.51
C GLY A 64 -26.66 35.13 0.25
N GLU A 65 -27.56 34.41 -0.43
CA GLU A 65 -28.69 35.00 -1.16
C GLU A 65 -29.67 33.89 -1.57
N ARG A 66 -30.52 33.50 -0.63
CA ARG A 66 -31.75 32.77 -0.96
C ARG A 66 -32.65 33.78 -1.65
N ALA A 67 -32.63 33.76 -2.98
CA ALA A 67 -33.59 34.42 -3.84
C ALA A 67 -35.02 34.13 -3.36
N GLU A 68 -35.61 35.14 -2.72
CA GLU A 68 -37.04 35.29 -2.48
C GLU A 68 -37.74 35.42 -3.84
N ALA A 69 -38.01 34.31 -4.52
CA ALA A 69 -38.71 34.40 -5.80
C ALA A 69 -39.54 33.16 -6.15
N MET A 70 -40.05 32.38 -5.20
CA MET A 70 -41.11 31.40 -5.47
C MET A 70 -41.99 31.14 -4.24
N ALA A 71 -42.83 32.09 -3.86
CA ALA A 71 -43.87 31.85 -2.87
C ALA A 71 -45.11 32.75 -3.02
N ARG A 72 -45.72 32.85 -4.23
CA ARG A 72 -47.17 33.13 -4.31
C ARG A 72 -47.85 32.90 -5.66
N LYS A 73 -47.47 31.86 -6.42
CA LYS A 73 -48.38 31.29 -7.42
C LYS A 73 -49.18 30.16 -6.76
N GLY A 74 -50.31 30.51 -6.13
CA GLY A 74 -51.27 29.49 -5.71
C GLY A 74 -52.08 29.78 -4.44
N ARG A 75 -52.95 30.80 -4.44
CA ARG A 75 -54.26 30.71 -3.75
C ARG A 75 -55.33 31.46 -4.55
N ARG A 76 -56.13 30.66 -5.27
CA ARG A 76 -57.58 30.78 -5.52
C ARG A 76 -58.25 32.15 -5.34
N GLY A 77 -58.78 32.66 -6.44
CA GLY A 77 -60.17 33.11 -6.63
C GLY A 77 -60.84 33.97 -5.57
N ARG A 78 -61.26 35.17 -5.98
CA ARG A 78 -62.66 35.56 -6.01
C ARG A 78 -62.85 36.70 -7.01
#